data_AF-A0A7T8QV92-F1
#
_entry.id   AF-A0A7T8QV92-F1
#
_cell.length_a   1.000
_cell.length_b   1.000
_cell.length_c   1.000
_cell.angle_alpha   90.00
_cell.angle_beta   90.00
_cell.angle_gamma   90.00
#
_symmetry.space_group_name_H-M   'P 1'
#
loop_
_entity.id
_entity.type
_entity.pdbx_description
1 polymer ?
#
loop_
_entity_poly.entity_id
_entity_poly.type
_entity_poly.pdbx_seq_one_letter_code
_entity_poly.pdbx_strand_id
1 'polypeptide(L)'
;MGLISAGDEFNRRSDDAIAVSLRAKAKAAYDVGSKELSKLKVGDIVRVQHGLTKKWNLIAEVLEIRPRGRSYLVKTESGRLYWRNRRYLKLYAPPIGVAKDIPESQEEVKQPRRSKRQKKAP
;
A
#
# COMPACT_ATOMS: atom_id res chain seq x y z
N MET A 1 -37.02 12.90 32.37
CA MET A 1 -35.62 13.35 32.29
C MET A 1 -34.79 12.44 33.17
N GLY A 2 -34.08 11.47 32.59
CA GLY A 2 -33.24 10.55 33.36
C GLY A 2 -31.90 11.19 33.70
N LEU A 3 -31.63 11.39 34.99
CA LEU A 3 -30.34 11.83 35.53
C LEU A 3 -29.33 10.69 35.37
N ILE A 4 -28.37 10.86 34.46
CA ILE A 4 -27.20 9.99 34.37
C ILE A 4 -26.31 10.34 35.57
N SER A 5 -26.08 9.35 36.45
CA SER A 5 -25.26 9.49 37.65
C SER A 5 -23.82 9.85 37.29
N ALA A 6 -23.24 10.85 37.96
CA ALA A 6 -21.90 11.38 37.68
C ALA A 6 -20.77 10.32 37.69
N GLY A 7 -20.97 9.20 38.41
CA GLY A 7 -20.03 8.07 38.43
C GLY A 7 -19.96 7.27 37.12
N ASP A 8 -21.05 7.25 36.35
CA ASP A 8 -21.14 6.52 35.07
C ASP A 8 -20.43 7.29 33.94
N GLU A 9 -20.38 8.63 34.03
CA GLU A 9 -19.62 9.47 33.10
C GLU A 9 -18.09 9.39 33.29
N PHE A 10 -17.61 9.24 34.53
CA PHE A 10 -16.18 9.15 34.82
C PHE A 10 -15.60 7.83 34.30
N ASN A 11 -16.31 6.72 34.49
CA ASN A 11 -15.91 5.42 33.96
C ASN A 11 -15.90 5.39 32.42
N ARG A 12 -16.90 5.96 31.75
CA ARG A 12 -16.92 6.04 30.27
C ARG A 12 -15.75 6.85 29.70
N ARG A 13 -15.41 8.02 30.29
CA ARG A 13 -14.24 8.80 29.88
C ARG A 13 -12.92 8.01 30.05
N SER A 14 -12.86 7.17 31.08
CA SER A 14 -11.70 6.31 31.36
C SER A 14 -11.57 5.21 30.31
N ASP A 15 -12.67 4.52 29.98
CA ASP A 15 -12.71 3.47 28.96
C ASP A 15 -12.40 4.01 27.56
N ASP A 16 -12.93 5.19 27.22
CA ASP A 16 -12.64 5.88 25.96
C ASP A 16 -11.15 6.22 25.84
N ALA A 17 -10.54 6.74 26.91
CA ALA A 17 -9.11 7.04 26.94
C ALA A 17 -8.25 5.77 26.78
N ILE A 18 -8.62 4.68 27.47
CA ILE A 18 -7.96 3.37 27.32
C ILE A 18 -8.09 2.87 25.88
N ALA A 19 -9.28 2.93 25.29
CA ALA A 19 -9.54 2.48 23.93
C ALA A 19 -8.78 3.31 22.88
N VAL A 20 -8.66 4.63 23.06
CA VAL A 20 -7.83 5.49 22.20
C VAL A 20 -6.36 5.08 22.29
N SER A 21 -5.84 4.86 23.50
CA SER A 21 -4.45 4.46 23.70
C SER A 21 -4.13 3.09 23.07
N LEU A 22 -5.05 2.12 23.19
CA LEU A 22 -4.91 0.79 22.57
C LEU A 22 -4.89 0.89 21.05
N ARG A 23 -5.78 1.69 20.45
CA ARG A 23 -5.79 1.93 19.00
C ARG A 23 -4.51 2.61 18.52
N ALA A 24 -3.99 3.57 19.27
CA ALA A 24 -2.74 4.26 18.95
C ALA A 24 -1.54 3.30 19.00
N LYS A 25 -1.42 2.47 20.04
CA LYS A 25 -0.38 1.45 20.16
C LYS A 25 -0.45 0.42 19.03
N ALA A 26 -1.65 -0.08 18.72
CA ALA A 26 -1.87 -1.02 17.62
C ALA A 26 -1.49 -0.41 16.26
N LYS A 27 -1.85 0.86 16.02
CA LYS A 27 -1.49 1.60 14.82
C LYS A 27 0.03 1.78 14.71
N ALA A 28 0.68 2.22 15.78
CA ALA A 28 2.13 2.41 15.81
C ALA A 28 2.87 1.10 15.50
N ALA A 29 2.47 -0.01 16.14
CA ALA A 29 3.04 -1.34 15.89
C ALA A 29 2.86 -1.80 14.44
N TYR A 30 1.69 -1.55 13.84
CA TYR A 30 1.41 -1.88 12.45
C TYR A 30 2.23 -1.03 11.46
N ASP A 31 2.36 0.27 11.74
CA ASP A 31 3.03 1.22 10.86
C ASP A 31 4.57 1.07 10.87
N VAL A 32 5.18 0.46 11.90
CA VAL A 32 6.66 0.26 12.00
C VAL A 32 7.27 -0.38 10.74
N GLY A 33 6.58 -1.34 10.13
CA GLY A 33 7.05 -2.05 8.94
C GLY A 33 6.48 -1.52 7.62
N SER A 34 5.55 -0.58 7.67
CA SER A 34 4.80 -0.12 6.51
C SER A 34 5.58 0.96 5.76
N LYS A 35 5.71 0.80 4.44
CA LYS A 35 6.24 1.84 3.55
C LYS A 35 5.16 2.26 2.57
N GLU A 36 5.01 3.56 2.39
CA GLU A 36 4.10 4.10 1.39
C GLU A 36 4.63 3.83 -0.02
N LEU A 37 3.75 3.39 -0.92
CA LEU A 37 4.09 3.24 -2.33
C LEU A 37 4.00 4.60 -3.04
N SER A 38 4.88 4.84 -4.01
CA SER A 38 4.87 6.04 -4.85
C SER A 38 3.51 6.22 -5.54
N LYS A 39 2.92 7.41 -5.51
CA LYS A 39 1.64 7.66 -6.19
C LYS A 39 1.81 7.54 -7.71
N LEU A 40 0.79 7.00 -8.39
CA LEU A 40 0.75 6.98 -9.86
C LEU A 40 -0.04 8.20 -10.35
N LYS A 41 0.20 8.60 -11.61
CA LYS A 41 -0.55 9.67 -12.28
C LYS A 41 -1.56 9.07 -13.24
N VAL A 42 -2.56 9.87 -13.58
CA VAL A 42 -3.47 9.57 -14.70
C VAL A 42 -2.66 9.60 -16.00
N GLY A 43 -2.87 8.63 -16.88
CA GLY A 43 -2.12 8.39 -18.11
C GLY A 43 -0.91 7.45 -17.97
N ASP A 44 -0.52 7.08 -16.75
CA ASP A 44 0.61 6.16 -16.56
C ASP A 44 0.25 4.75 -17.08
N ILE A 45 1.16 4.16 -17.85
CA ILE A 45 1.08 2.74 -18.24
C ILE A 45 1.60 1.90 -17.08
N VAL A 46 0.79 0.94 -16.65
CA VAL A 46 1.06 0.11 -15.49
C VAL A 46 0.86 -1.37 -15.78
N ARG A 47 1.67 -2.21 -15.12
CA ARG A 47 1.39 -3.62 -14.96
C ARG A 47 0.43 -3.83 -13.80
N VAL A 48 -0.61 -4.62 -14.04
CA VAL A 48 -1.65 -4.95 -13.08
C VAL A 48 -1.47 -6.40 -12.63
N GLN A 49 -1.55 -6.62 -11.32
CA GLN A 49 -1.57 -7.98 -10.78
C GLN A 49 -2.95 -8.61 -11.01
N HIS A 50 -2.97 -9.78 -11.65
CA HIS A 50 -4.20 -10.52 -11.86
C HIS A 50 -4.75 -11.08 -10.52
N GLY A 51 -6.07 -10.96 -10.31
CA GLY A 51 -6.71 -11.31 -9.03
C GLY A 51 -6.61 -12.80 -8.65
N LEU A 52 -6.80 -13.68 -9.64
CA LEU A 52 -6.74 -15.14 -9.47
C LEU A 52 -5.29 -15.67 -9.52
N THR A 53 -4.62 -15.51 -10.66
CA THR A 53 -3.27 -16.06 -10.90
C THR A 53 -2.14 -15.34 -10.18
N LYS A 54 -2.38 -14.14 -9.62
CA LYS A 54 -1.37 -13.29 -8.96
C LYS A 54 -0.17 -12.90 -9.84
N LYS A 55 -0.24 -13.15 -11.15
CA LYS A 55 0.80 -12.78 -12.13
C LYS A 55 0.70 -11.30 -12.48
N TRP A 56 1.84 -10.72 -12.87
CA TRP A 56 1.99 -9.32 -13.31
C TRP A 56 2.07 -9.24 -14.85
N ASN A 57 1.08 -9.82 -15.52
CA ASN A 57 1.06 -9.98 -16.97
C ASN A 57 0.11 -9.03 -17.69
N LEU A 58 -0.78 -8.35 -16.95
CA LEU A 58 -1.77 -7.47 -17.54
C LEU A 58 -1.21 -6.05 -17.65
N ILE A 59 -1.28 -5.44 -18.83
CA ILE A 59 -0.93 -4.03 -19.05
C ILE A 59 -2.21 -3.21 -19.10
N ALA A 60 -2.19 -2.04 -18.46
CA ALA A 60 -3.31 -1.13 -18.44
C ALA A 60 -2.84 0.32 -18.28
N GLU A 61 -3.67 1.26 -18.71
CA GLU A 61 -3.49 2.70 -18.51
C GLU A 61 -4.30 3.18 -17.31
N VAL A 62 -3.75 4.06 -16.47
CA VAL A 62 -4.48 4.68 -15.37
C VAL A 62 -5.38 5.79 -15.89
N LEU A 63 -6.69 5.70 -15.67
CA LEU A 63 -7.66 6.73 -16.07
C LEU A 63 -8.06 7.67 -14.93
N GLU A 64 -8.21 7.14 -13.71
CA GLU A 64 -8.72 7.92 -12.59
C GLU A 64 -8.15 7.43 -11.26
N ILE A 65 -8.12 8.32 -10.27
CA ILE A 65 -7.66 8.02 -8.92
C ILE A 65 -8.75 8.45 -7.94
N ARG A 66 -9.20 7.54 -7.08
CA ARG A 66 -10.18 7.90 -6.04
C ARG A 66 -9.62 8.96 -5.09
N PRO A 67 -10.46 9.78 -4.43
CA PRO A 67 -10.03 10.81 -3.48
C PRO A 67 -9.13 10.29 -2.35
N ARG A 68 -9.36 9.05 -1.89
CA ARG A 68 -8.54 8.41 -0.84
C ARG A 68 -7.17 7.92 -1.33
N GLY A 69 -6.86 8.04 -2.63
CA GLY A 69 -5.55 7.80 -3.24
C GLY A 69 -5.07 6.34 -3.30
N ARG A 70 -5.89 5.37 -2.85
CA ARG A 70 -5.52 3.95 -2.78
C ARG A 70 -6.07 3.10 -3.91
N SER A 71 -7.11 3.56 -4.59
CA SER A 71 -7.79 2.85 -5.68
C SER A 71 -7.69 3.66 -6.96
N TYR A 72 -7.33 2.98 -8.03
CA TYR A 72 -7.08 3.53 -9.35
C TYR A 72 -7.99 2.82 -10.35
N LEU A 73 -8.62 3.59 -11.23
CA LEU A 73 -9.35 3.06 -12.37
C LEU A 73 -8.33 2.81 -13.49
N VAL A 74 -8.25 1.58 -13.95
CA VAL A 74 -7.32 1.19 -15.02
C VAL A 74 -8.07 0.63 -16.21
N LYS A 75 -7.63 0.99 -17.41
CA LYS A 75 -8.15 0.48 -18.68
C LYS A 75 -7.16 -0.52 -19.25
N THR A 76 -7.59 -1.77 -19.31
CA THR A 76 -6.83 -2.85 -19.94
C THR A 76 -6.79 -2.66 -21.46
N GLU A 77 -5.81 -3.26 -22.13
CA GLU A 77 -5.71 -3.34 -23.60
C GLU A 77 -7.00 -3.86 -24.26
N SER A 78 -7.71 -4.80 -23.62
CA SER A 78 -9.02 -5.30 -24.07
C SER A 78 -10.18 -4.29 -23.91
N GLY A 79 -9.90 -3.07 -23.45
CA GLY A 79 -10.89 -2.00 -23.21
C GLY A 79 -11.66 -2.11 -21.89
N ARG A 80 -11.45 -3.17 -21.10
CA ARG A 80 -12.15 -3.37 -19.83
C ARG A 80 -11.60 -2.43 -18.74
N LEU A 81 -12.51 -1.92 -17.92
CA LEU A 81 -12.20 -1.01 -16.82
C LEU A 81 -12.24 -1.73 -15.48
N TYR A 82 -11.23 -1.47 -14.63
CA TYR A 82 -11.14 -2.09 -13.31
C TYR A 82 -10.69 -1.10 -12.25
N TRP A 83 -11.31 -1.17 -11.08
CA TRP A 83 -10.75 -0.57 -9.87
C TRP A 83 -9.69 -1.47 -9.27
N ARG A 84 -8.46 -0.96 -9.14
CA ARG A 84 -7.33 -1.68 -8.54
C ARG A 84 -6.64 -0.87 -7.47
N ASN A 85 -6.24 -1.56 -6.39
CA ASN A 85 -5.50 -0.93 -5.31
C ASN A 85 -4.06 -0.65 -5.77
N ARG A 86 -3.45 0.45 -5.32
CA ARG A 86 -2.07 0.84 -5.63
C ARG A 86 -1.06 -0.30 -5.48
N ARG A 87 -1.24 -1.17 -4.48
CA ARG A 87 -0.37 -2.33 -4.22
C ARG A 87 -0.34 -3.36 -5.36
N TYR A 88 -1.38 -3.38 -6.20
CA TYR A 88 -1.55 -4.31 -7.32
C TYR A 88 -1.22 -3.65 -8.67
N LEU A 89 -0.59 -2.47 -8.63
CA LEU A 89 -0.15 -1.72 -9.79
C LEU A 89 1.36 -1.49 -9.70
N LYS A 90 2.07 -1.64 -10.80
CA LYS A 90 3.48 -1.30 -10.94
C LYS A 90 3.65 -0.46 -12.18
N LEU A 91 4.44 0.61 -12.08
CA LEU A 91 4.78 1.42 -13.26
C LEU A 91 5.45 0.50 -14.30
N TYR A 92 4.97 0.58 -15.54
CA TYR A 92 5.58 -0.14 -16.64
C TYR A 92 6.82 0.63 -17.10
N ALA A 93 8.01 0.14 -16.73
CA ALA A 93 9.25 0.56 -17.35
C ALA A 93 9.46 -0.31 -18.59
N PRO A 94 9.54 0.27 -19.81
CA PRO A 94 9.97 -0.49 -20.98
C PRO A 94 11.38 -1.05 -20.72
N PRO A 95 11.71 -2.23 -21.26
CA PRO A 95 13.08 -2.75 -21.18
C PRO A 95 14.03 -1.70 -21.75
N ILE A 96 15.02 -1.32 -20.96
CA ILE A 96 16.03 -0.31 -21.29
C ILE A 96 16.72 -0.74 -22.59
N GLY A 97 16.36 -0.08 -23.68
CA GLY A 97 16.88 -0.30 -25.03
C GLY A 97 16.68 0.90 -25.95
N VAL A 98 16.21 2.04 -25.42
CA VAL A 98 16.16 3.32 -26.13
C VAL A 98 16.69 4.37 -25.16
N ALA A 99 17.93 4.78 -25.41
CA ALA A 99 18.66 5.76 -24.62
C ALA A 99 17.84 7.05 -24.48
N LYS A 100 17.53 7.42 -23.24
CA LYS A 100 17.47 8.81 -22.83
C LYS A 100 18.40 8.91 -21.63
N ASP A 101 19.46 9.69 -21.80
CA ASP A 101 20.55 9.86 -20.86
C ASP A 101 20.01 10.21 -19.46
N ILE A 102 20.05 9.24 -18.56
CA ILE A 102 19.82 9.45 -17.14
C ILE A 102 21.16 9.13 -16.47
N PRO A 103 21.78 10.07 -15.74
CA PRO A 103 23.05 9.82 -15.09
C PRO A 103 22.88 8.70 -14.07
N GLU A 104 23.78 7.72 -14.19
CA GLU A 104 23.88 6.50 -13.43
C GLU A 104 24.03 6.78 -11.93
N SER A 105 22.90 6.89 -11.22
CA SER A 105 22.87 6.94 -9.78
C SER A 105 23.18 5.53 -9.24
N GLN A 106 24.40 5.39 -8.73
CA GLN A 106 25.01 4.21 -8.14
C GLN A 106 24.01 3.33 -7.36
N GLU A 107 23.80 2.10 -7.85
CA GLU A 107 23.04 1.07 -7.15
C GLU A 107 23.86 0.55 -5.95
N GLU A 108 23.63 1.13 -4.77
CA GLU A 108 24.08 0.52 -3.51
C GLU A 108 23.43 -0.86 -3.35
N VAL A 109 24.23 -1.92 -3.47
CA VAL A 109 23.83 -3.30 -3.17
C VAL A 109 23.50 -3.41 -1.68
N LYS A 110 22.24 -3.16 -1.32
CA LYS A 110 21.76 -3.29 0.06
C LYS A 110 21.75 -4.76 0.46
N GLN A 111 22.70 -5.16 1.30
CA GLN A 111 22.69 -6.46 1.96
C GLN A 111 21.36 -6.70 2.69
N PRO A 112 20.87 -7.95 2.76
CA PRO A 112 19.64 -8.24 3.47
C PRO A 112 19.76 -7.82 4.95
N ARG A 113 18.90 -6.92 5.42
CA ARG A 113 18.82 -6.52 6.84
C ARG A 113 18.57 -7.70 7.79
N ARG A 114 18.09 -8.82 7.27
CA ARG A 114 17.72 -9.99 8.06
C ARG A 114 18.85 -11.02 8.03
N SER A 115 19.27 -11.45 9.21
CA SER A 115 20.18 -12.59 9.36
C SER A 115 19.61 -13.84 8.67
N LYS A 116 20.49 -14.74 8.23
CA LYS A 116 20.09 -16.07 7.75
C LYS A 116 19.40 -16.80 8.90
N ARG A 117 18.08 -17.05 8.78
CA ARG A 117 17.34 -17.88 9.73
C ARG A 117 17.90 -19.30 9.64
N GLN A 118 18.60 -19.75 10.67
CA GLN A 118 18.95 -21.16 10.81
C GLN A 118 17.64 -21.95 10.98
N LYS A 119 17.40 -22.92 10.09
CA LYS A 119 16.30 -23.87 10.28
C LYS A 119 16.74 -24.84 11.38
N LYS A 120 15.93 -25.00 12.42
CA LYS A 120 16.12 -26.09 13.40
C LYS A 120 15.91 -27.40 12.65
N ALA A 121 16.91 -28.29 12.71
CA ALA A 121 16.80 -29.64 12.16
C ALA A 121 15.65 -30.40 12.87
N PRO A 122 14.99 -31.36 12.19
CA PRO A 122 13.93 -32.18 12.78
C PRO A 122 14.42 -32.98 13.99
#